data_AF-A0A8H4JI82-F1
#
_entry.id   AF-A0A8H4JI82-F1
#
_cell.length_a   1.000
_cell.length_b   1.000
_cell.length_c   1.000
_cell.angle_alpha   90.00
_cell.angle_beta   90.00
_cell.angle_gamma   90.00
#
_symmetry.space_group_name_H-M   'P 1'
#
loop_
_entity.id
_entity.type
_entity.pdbx_description
1 polymer ?
#
loop_
_entity_poly.entity_id
_entity_poly.type
_entity_poly.pdbx_seq_one_letter_code
_entity_poly.pdbx_strand_id
1 'polypeptide(L)'
;MTQISEVFPWYYQLLFIVLEPSVIFISLFFIPASPSNHFHSLAPSDSTGPFWSPSPLHKLCDAESAWNTPQLRGLWYSYISALAFSGVIEPMVLYVARYKLRDIRDAEEVIKTVLVAFIAFDVFHAGATLAVTGVAAVLPGSQSHIYAMVNVWVPMAWMLLRISWIAGVGRKSAMTGIKHE
;
A
#
# COMPACT_ATOMS: atom_id res chain seq x y z
N MET A 1 -31.00 -16.57 -2.11
CA MET A 1 -29.64 -17.07 -1.86
C MET A 1 -28.69 -15.96 -2.23
N THR A 2 -27.97 -15.42 -1.24
CA THR A 2 -26.87 -14.48 -1.47
C THR A 2 -25.80 -15.19 -2.29
N GLN A 3 -25.19 -14.52 -3.26
CA GLN A 3 -24.07 -15.06 -4.03
C GLN A 3 -22.75 -14.47 -3.52
N ILE A 4 -21.63 -15.21 -3.59
CA ILE A 4 -20.29 -14.68 -3.25
C ILE A 4 -19.93 -13.45 -4.12
N SER A 5 -20.52 -13.37 -5.32
CA SER A 5 -20.45 -12.19 -6.19
C SER A 5 -21.02 -10.91 -5.57
N GLU A 6 -21.93 -11.02 -4.61
CA GLU A 6 -22.54 -9.91 -3.87
C GLU A 6 -21.70 -9.48 -2.65
N VAL A 7 -20.92 -10.42 -2.08
CA VAL A 7 -19.97 -10.15 -0.98
C VAL A 7 -18.76 -9.36 -1.47
N PHE A 8 -18.24 -9.72 -2.65
CA PHE A 8 -17.11 -9.05 -3.29
C PHE A 8 -17.49 -8.51 -4.67
N PRO A 9 -18.19 -7.37 -4.77
CA PRO A 9 -18.64 -6.85 -6.05
C PRO A 9 -17.54 -6.68 -7.11
N TRP A 10 -17.93 -6.70 -8.38
CA TRP A 10 -17.00 -6.68 -9.53
C TRP A 10 -16.01 -5.50 -9.51
N TYR A 11 -16.42 -4.35 -8.98
CA TYR A 11 -15.58 -3.16 -8.92
C TYR A 11 -14.50 -3.25 -7.83
N TYR A 12 -14.77 -3.90 -6.69
CA TYR A 12 -13.72 -4.22 -5.70
C TYR A 12 -12.77 -5.30 -6.22
N GLN A 13 -13.29 -6.24 -7.01
CA GLN A 13 -12.44 -7.17 -7.76
C GLN A 13 -11.51 -6.43 -8.72
N LEU A 14 -12.03 -5.50 -9.51
CA LEU A 14 -11.20 -4.72 -10.42
C LEU A 14 -10.13 -3.93 -9.66
N LEU A 15 -10.50 -3.31 -8.54
CA LEU A 15 -9.57 -2.53 -7.71
C LEU A 15 -8.46 -3.41 -7.12
N PHE A 16 -8.80 -4.44 -6.34
CA PHE A 16 -7.84 -5.18 -5.52
C PHE A 16 -7.19 -6.38 -6.22
N ILE A 17 -7.83 -6.96 -7.24
CA ILE A 17 -7.27 -8.11 -7.98
C ILE A 17 -6.52 -7.66 -9.25
N VAL A 18 -6.82 -6.48 -9.80
CA VAL A 18 -6.24 -6.02 -11.07
C VAL A 18 -5.47 -4.72 -10.91
N LEU A 19 -6.11 -3.63 -10.50
CA LEU A 19 -5.51 -2.30 -10.55
C LEU A 19 -4.37 -2.14 -9.55
N GLU A 20 -4.60 -2.47 -8.29
CA GLU A 20 -3.59 -2.40 -7.24
C GLU A 20 -2.34 -3.23 -7.54
N PRO A 21 -2.44 -4.54 -7.83
CA PRO A 21 -1.25 -5.32 -8.16
C PRO A 21 -0.57 -4.82 -9.43
N SER A 22 -1.31 -4.31 -10.43
CA SER A 22 -0.70 -3.71 -11.63
C SER A 22 0.15 -2.48 -11.28
N VAL A 23 -0.35 -1.58 -10.43
CA VAL A 23 0.40 -0.42 -9.96
C VAL A 23 1.66 -0.86 -9.19
N ILE A 24 1.54 -1.87 -8.34
CA ILE A 24 2.67 -2.43 -7.60
C ILE A 24 3.74 -2.98 -8.55
N PHE A 25 3.37 -3.82 -9.53
CA PHE A 25 4.32 -4.41 -10.47
C PHE A 25 4.98 -3.36 -11.37
N ILE A 26 4.23 -2.35 -11.79
CA ILE A 26 4.78 -1.21 -12.53
C ILE A 26 5.81 -0.47 -11.68
N SER A 27 5.51 -0.18 -10.42
CA SER A 27 6.46 0.43 -9.48
C SER A 27 7.71 -0.43 -9.30
N LEU A 28 7.55 -1.74 -9.10
CA LEU A 28 8.66 -2.69 -8.98
C LEU A 28 9.60 -2.69 -10.19
N PHE A 29 9.05 -2.50 -11.39
CA PHE A 29 9.84 -2.38 -12.62
C PHE A 29 10.59 -1.04 -12.71
N PHE A 30 10.01 0.06 -12.23
CA PHE A 30 10.62 1.39 -12.31
C PHE A 30 11.71 1.65 -11.26
N ILE A 31 11.68 0.94 -10.13
CA ILE A 31 12.70 1.00 -9.08
C ILE A 31 14.13 0.83 -9.64
N PRO A 32 14.47 -0.26 -10.35
CA PRO A 32 15.80 -0.43 -10.92
C PRO A 32 16.07 0.46 -12.14
N ALA A 33 15.03 0.92 -12.84
CA ALA A 33 15.17 1.78 -14.01
C ALA A 33 15.61 3.21 -13.65
N SER A 34 15.27 3.68 -12.44
CA SER A 34 15.65 5.01 -11.97
C SER A 34 15.92 5.08 -10.46
N PRO A 35 17.02 4.47 -9.99
CA PRO A 35 17.39 4.43 -8.57
C PRO A 35 17.54 5.80 -7.91
N SER A 36 18.05 6.80 -8.63
CA SER A 36 18.25 8.16 -8.11
C SER A 36 16.93 8.84 -7.77
N ASN A 37 15.94 8.80 -8.67
CA ASN A 37 14.63 9.39 -8.41
C ASN A 37 13.93 8.75 -7.22
N HIS A 38 14.04 7.43 -7.06
CA HIS A 38 13.48 6.77 -5.88
C HIS A 38 14.31 6.99 -4.62
N PHE A 39 15.63 7.14 -4.72
CA PHE A 39 16.45 7.57 -3.59
C PHE A 39 16.04 8.95 -3.11
N HIS A 40 15.83 9.91 -4.02
CA HIS A 40 15.32 11.23 -3.68
C HIS A 40 13.88 11.20 -3.15
N SER A 41 13.08 10.19 -3.51
CA SER A 41 11.79 9.93 -2.85
C SER A 41 11.93 9.45 -1.42
N LEU A 42 12.92 8.62 -1.15
CA LEU A 42 13.11 7.98 0.14
C LEU A 42 13.83 8.93 1.10
N ALA A 43 14.90 9.57 0.67
CA ALA A 43 15.73 10.48 1.46
C ALA A 43 16.02 11.77 0.68
N PRO A 44 15.01 12.65 0.48
CA PRO A 44 15.25 13.96 -0.12
C PRO A 44 16.26 14.76 0.72
N SER A 45 17.06 15.61 0.07
CA SER A 45 18.16 16.36 0.73
C SER A 45 17.69 17.34 1.81
N ASP A 46 16.43 17.75 1.71
CA ASP A 46 15.71 18.62 2.64
C ASP A 46 14.75 17.83 3.55
N SER A 47 14.96 16.52 3.70
CA SER A 47 14.18 15.70 4.64
C SER A 47 14.21 16.30 6.03
N THR A 48 13.03 16.41 6.63
CA THR A 48 12.83 16.89 8.01
C THR A 48 12.19 15.82 8.88
N GLY A 49 12.23 14.56 8.44
CA GLY A 49 11.65 13.43 9.14
C GLY A 49 12.40 13.10 10.44
N PRO A 50 11.71 12.50 11.44
CA PRO A 50 12.32 12.10 12.70
C PRO A 50 13.42 11.03 12.56
N PHE A 51 13.41 10.22 11.48
CA PHE A 51 14.40 9.17 11.26
C PHE A 51 15.50 9.56 10.27
N TRP A 52 15.34 10.68 9.57
CA TRP A 52 16.30 11.16 8.60
C TRP A 52 16.34 12.68 8.62
N SER A 53 17.38 13.21 9.27
CA SER A 53 17.62 14.64 9.38
C SER A 53 19.03 14.93 8.85
N PRO A 54 19.21 15.92 7.96
CA PRO A 54 20.54 16.28 7.49
C PRO A 54 21.43 16.67 8.66
N SER A 55 22.58 15.99 8.79
CA SER A 55 23.58 16.34 9.79
C SER A 55 24.37 17.55 9.29
N PRO A 56 24.49 18.64 10.08
CA PRO A 56 25.33 19.78 9.70
C PRO A 56 26.82 19.44 9.67
N LEU A 57 27.22 18.28 10.23
CA LEU A 57 28.60 17.83 10.36
C LEU A 57 29.06 16.90 9.23
N HIS A 58 28.13 16.31 8.47
CA HIS A 58 28.43 15.32 7.44
C HIS A 58 28.01 15.84 6.06
N LYS A 59 28.82 15.56 5.03
CA LYS A 59 28.43 15.85 3.65
C LYS A 59 27.18 15.04 3.29
N LEU A 60 26.28 15.67 2.53
CA LEU A 60 25.12 15.01 1.93
C LEU A 60 25.60 13.79 1.13
N CYS A 61 24.99 12.63 1.41
CA CYS A 61 25.22 11.41 0.65
C CYS A 61 24.39 11.49 -0.65
N ASP A 62 25.04 11.42 -1.81
CA ASP A 62 24.32 11.38 -3.08
C ASP A 62 23.75 9.98 -3.35
N ALA A 63 22.81 9.90 -4.30
CA ALA A 63 22.12 8.65 -4.62
C ALA A 63 23.09 7.52 -5.03
N GLU A 64 24.15 7.85 -5.75
CA GLU A 64 25.14 6.90 -6.25
C GLU A 64 26.01 6.32 -5.11
N SER A 65 26.46 7.19 -4.20
CA SER A 65 27.21 6.78 -3.00
C SER A 65 26.33 5.98 -2.04
N ALA A 66 25.08 6.40 -1.87
CA ALA A 66 24.12 5.74 -0.99
C ALA A 66 23.70 4.35 -1.52
N TRP A 67 23.58 4.19 -2.84
CA TRP A 67 23.23 2.93 -3.51
C TRP A 67 24.18 1.77 -3.16
N ASN A 68 25.43 2.09 -2.88
CA ASN A 68 26.45 1.11 -2.52
C ASN A 68 26.54 0.83 -1.03
N THR A 69 25.72 1.49 -0.20
CA THR A 69 25.68 1.23 1.24
C THR A 69 24.82 0.00 1.57
N PRO A 70 25.26 -0.86 2.50
CA PRO A 70 24.46 -1.99 2.97
C PRO A 70 23.10 -1.59 3.54
N GLN A 71 23.03 -0.44 4.22
CA GLN A 71 21.82 0.06 4.88
C GLN A 71 20.73 0.41 3.87
N LEU A 72 21.08 1.18 2.83
CA LEU A 72 20.12 1.55 1.79
C LEU A 72 19.68 0.33 0.97
N ARG A 73 20.60 -0.58 0.64
CA ARG A 73 20.26 -1.84 -0.03
C ARG A 73 19.31 -2.69 0.80
N GLY A 74 19.51 -2.76 2.12
CA GLY A 74 18.62 -3.46 3.04
C GLY A 74 17.20 -2.86 3.07
N LEU A 75 17.09 -1.53 3.12
CA LEU A 75 15.81 -0.83 3.03
C LEU A 75 15.11 -1.09 1.69
N TRP A 76 15.87 -1.03 0.60
CA TRP A 76 15.37 -1.31 -0.75
C TRP A 76 14.86 -2.73 -0.91
N TYR A 77 15.62 -3.74 -0.49
CA TYR A 77 15.19 -5.13 -0.57
C TYR A 77 13.96 -5.37 0.30
N SER A 78 13.88 -4.75 1.47
CA SER A 78 12.70 -4.84 2.34
C SER A 78 11.48 -4.21 1.66
N TYR A 79 11.64 -3.03 1.06
CA TYR A 79 10.59 -2.32 0.34
C TYR A 79 10.08 -3.10 -0.89
N ILE A 80 11.01 -3.57 -1.74
CA ILE A 80 10.72 -4.40 -2.92
C ILE A 80 10.03 -5.70 -2.51
N SER A 81 10.52 -6.37 -1.47
CA SER A 81 9.93 -7.64 -1.01
C SER A 81 8.53 -7.43 -0.45
N ALA A 82 8.33 -6.35 0.32
CA ALA A 82 7.04 -5.96 0.87
C ALA A 82 6.01 -5.67 -0.25
N LEU A 83 6.40 -4.91 -1.27
CA LEU A 83 5.58 -4.65 -2.44
C LEU A 83 5.29 -5.92 -3.23
N ALA A 84 6.29 -6.73 -3.54
CA ALA A 84 6.12 -7.97 -4.30
C ALA A 84 5.21 -8.97 -3.57
N PHE A 85 5.35 -9.07 -2.25
CA PHE A 85 4.46 -9.89 -1.42
C PHE A 85 3.02 -9.37 -1.51
N SER A 86 2.81 -8.06 -1.38
CA SER A 86 1.50 -7.42 -1.52
C SER A 86 0.86 -7.70 -2.89
N GLY A 87 1.59 -7.42 -3.97
CA GLY A 87 1.11 -7.58 -5.35
C GLY A 87 0.82 -9.03 -5.78
N VAL A 88 1.19 -10.03 -4.97
CA VAL A 88 0.91 -11.45 -5.22
C VAL A 88 -0.11 -12.01 -4.25
N ILE A 89 0.10 -11.82 -2.95
CA ILE A 89 -0.67 -12.51 -1.91
C ILE A 89 -2.08 -11.94 -1.80
N GLU A 90 -2.24 -10.61 -1.83
CA GLU A 90 -3.57 -10.00 -1.79
C GLU A 90 -4.48 -10.48 -2.92
N PRO A 91 -4.12 -10.32 -4.21
CA PRO A 91 -5.00 -10.71 -5.31
C PRO A 91 -5.25 -12.22 -5.32
N MET A 92 -4.26 -13.05 -4.94
CA MET A 92 -4.41 -14.49 -4.89
C MET A 92 -5.41 -14.94 -3.82
N VAL A 93 -5.31 -14.41 -2.59
CA VAL A 93 -6.23 -14.80 -1.50
C VAL A 93 -7.63 -14.28 -1.79
N LEU A 94 -7.79 -13.06 -2.30
CA LEU A 94 -9.09 -12.52 -2.71
C LEU A 94 -9.71 -13.31 -3.86
N TYR A 95 -8.91 -13.76 -4.82
CA TYR A 95 -9.36 -14.65 -5.89
C TYR A 95 -9.87 -15.99 -5.34
N VAL A 96 -9.12 -16.63 -4.44
CA VAL A 96 -9.53 -17.89 -3.80
C VAL A 96 -10.82 -17.70 -3.01
N ALA A 97 -10.92 -16.62 -2.22
CA ALA A 97 -12.10 -16.33 -1.43
C ALA A 97 -13.35 -16.16 -2.31
N ARG A 98 -13.21 -15.51 -3.47
CA ARG A 98 -14.30 -15.28 -4.40
C ARG A 98 -14.73 -16.54 -5.18
N TYR A 99 -13.77 -17.32 -5.67
CA TYR A 99 -14.04 -18.32 -6.71
C TYR A 99 -13.92 -19.77 -6.24
N LYS A 100 -13.32 -20.01 -5.07
CA LYS A 100 -13.03 -21.37 -4.59
C LYS A 100 -13.72 -21.72 -3.29
N LEU A 101 -14.03 -20.74 -2.45
CA LEU A 101 -14.82 -20.98 -1.24
C LEU A 101 -16.29 -21.24 -1.59
N ARG A 102 -16.89 -22.17 -0.86
CA ARG A 102 -18.30 -22.56 -1.02
C ARG A 102 -19.20 -21.83 -0.02
N ASP A 103 -18.68 -21.58 1.18
CA ASP A 103 -19.39 -20.85 2.23
C ASP A 103 -19.15 -19.34 2.07
N ILE A 104 -20.24 -18.59 2.09
CA ILE A 104 -20.28 -17.14 1.99
C ILE A 104 -19.67 -16.48 3.22
N ARG A 105 -19.92 -17.04 4.41
CA ARG A 105 -19.40 -16.51 5.67
C ARG A 105 -17.89 -16.65 5.74
N ASP A 106 -17.37 -17.82 5.35
CA ASP A 106 -15.92 -18.05 5.28
C ASP A 106 -15.28 -17.11 4.26
N ALA A 107 -15.91 -16.91 3.09
CA ALA A 107 -15.42 -15.97 2.09
C ALA A 107 -15.39 -14.53 2.61
N GLU A 108 -16.44 -14.09 3.30
CA GLU A 108 -16.49 -12.75 3.90
C GLU A 108 -15.41 -12.55 4.96
N GLU A 109 -15.21 -13.51 5.87
CA GLU A 109 -14.18 -13.44 6.91
C GLU A 109 -12.76 -13.46 6.34
N VAL A 110 -12.50 -14.28 5.32
CA VAL A 110 -11.20 -14.30 4.63
C VAL A 110 -10.93 -12.96 3.96
N ILE A 111 -11.90 -12.42 3.19
CA ILE A 111 -11.74 -11.11 2.55
C ILE A 111 -11.49 -10.04 3.60
N LYS A 112 -12.30 -9.98 4.65
CA LYS A 112 -12.16 -9.00 5.74
C LYS A 112 -10.77 -9.06 6.39
N THR A 113 -10.29 -10.27 6.69
CA THR A 113 -8.98 -10.47 7.31
C THR A 113 -7.85 -9.99 6.41
N VAL A 114 -7.91 -10.31 5.11
CA VAL A 114 -6.96 -9.81 4.11
C VAL A 114 -6.98 -8.29 4.08
N LEU A 115 -8.14 -7.66 3.91
CA LEU A 115 -8.23 -6.21 3.81
C LEU A 115 -7.75 -5.50 5.09
N VAL A 116 -8.00 -6.06 6.27
CA VAL A 116 -7.48 -5.52 7.54
C VAL A 116 -5.96 -5.63 7.61
N ALA A 117 -5.37 -6.75 7.18
CA ALA A 117 -3.92 -6.90 7.12
C ALA A 117 -3.28 -5.88 6.16
N PHE A 118 -3.93 -5.62 5.02
CA PHE A 118 -3.44 -4.63 4.06
C PHE A 118 -3.68 -3.18 4.48
N ILE A 119 -4.72 -2.89 5.28
CA ILE A 119 -4.83 -1.58 5.96
C ILE A 119 -3.62 -1.34 6.87
N ALA A 120 -3.18 -2.35 7.63
CA ALA A 120 -1.98 -2.22 8.46
C ALA A 120 -0.75 -1.96 7.60
N PHE A 121 -0.62 -2.67 6.47
CA PHE A 121 0.43 -2.42 5.49
C PHE A 121 0.41 -0.97 4.98
N ASP A 122 -0.76 -0.45 4.57
CA ASP A 122 -0.90 0.92 4.06
C ASP A 122 -0.45 1.96 5.10
N VAL A 123 -0.86 1.78 6.36
CA VAL A 123 -0.48 2.65 7.48
C VAL A 123 1.03 2.62 7.70
N PHE A 124 1.63 1.43 7.74
CA PHE A 124 3.08 1.31 7.92
C PHE A 124 3.87 1.88 6.73
N HIS A 125 3.37 1.70 5.51
CA HIS A 125 4.00 2.23 4.29
C HIS A 125 3.99 3.77 4.26
N ALA A 126 2.82 4.37 4.46
CA ALA A 126 2.68 5.82 4.53
C ALA A 126 3.44 6.41 5.73
N GLY A 127 3.33 5.77 6.89
CA GLY A 127 4.02 6.17 8.12
C GLY A 127 5.55 6.12 7.99
N ALA A 128 6.10 5.08 7.36
CA ALA A 128 7.53 4.99 7.08
C ALA A 128 7.99 6.14 6.18
N THR A 129 7.22 6.47 5.13
CA THR A 129 7.54 7.62 4.27
C THR A 129 7.57 8.91 5.07
N LEU A 130 6.53 9.19 5.87
CA LEU A 130 6.47 10.40 6.72
C LEU A 130 7.61 10.46 7.74
N ALA A 131 7.99 9.32 8.32
CA ALA A 131 9.08 9.23 9.28
C ALA A 131 10.45 9.58 8.67
N VAL A 132 10.62 9.34 7.36
CA VAL A 132 11.87 9.62 6.65
C VAL A 132 11.84 11.01 6.01
N THR A 133 10.79 11.36 5.25
CA THR A 133 10.75 12.60 4.46
C THR A 133 10.22 13.80 5.24
N GLY A 134 9.41 13.56 6.28
CA GLY A 134 8.65 14.60 6.98
C GLY A 134 7.32 14.96 6.30
N VAL A 135 6.42 15.59 7.05
CA VAL A 135 5.04 15.89 6.61
C VAL A 135 5.00 16.94 5.50
N ALA A 136 5.91 17.92 5.52
CA ALA A 136 5.95 18.98 4.50
C ALA A 136 6.19 18.42 3.08
N ALA A 137 6.92 17.31 2.97
CA ALA A 137 7.24 16.66 1.70
C ALA A 137 6.02 16.07 0.98
N VAL A 138 4.93 15.80 1.71
CA VAL A 138 3.74 15.12 1.16
C VAL A 138 2.55 16.04 0.99
N LEU A 139 2.67 17.31 1.39
CA LEU A 139 1.65 18.33 1.24
C LEU A 139 1.95 19.22 0.03
N PRO A 140 0.93 19.76 -0.65
CA PRO A 140 1.14 20.73 -1.73
C PRO A 140 1.92 21.95 -1.21
N GLY A 141 3.04 22.29 -1.85
CA GLY A 141 3.87 23.43 -1.42
C GLY A 141 5.27 23.42 -2.02
N SER A 142 6.09 24.39 -1.61
CA SER A 142 7.46 24.59 -2.12
C SER A 142 8.45 23.48 -1.72
N GLN A 143 8.12 22.67 -0.72
CA GLN A 143 8.92 21.53 -0.25
C GLN A 143 8.30 20.18 -0.66
N SER A 144 7.32 20.19 -1.58
CA SER A 144 6.63 18.98 -2.00
C SER A 144 7.52 18.09 -2.87
N HIS A 145 7.45 16.78 -2.61
CA HIS A 145 8.16 15.75 -3.36
C HIS A 145 7.15 14.77 -3.94
N ILE A 146 7.01 14.75 -5.27
CA ILE A 146 5.97 13.97 -5.97
C ILE A 146 5.99 12.50 -5.54
N TYR A 147 7.16 11.89 -5.41
CA TYR A 147 7.25 10.48 -5.03
C TYR A 147 6.90 10.23 -3.55
N ALA A 148 7.27 11.14 -2.64
CA ALA A 148 6.83 11.07 -1.24
C ALA A 148 5.30 11.24 -1.13
N MET A 149 4.74 12.15 -1.93
CA MET A 149 3.28 12.30 -2.06
C MET A 149 2.64 11.00 -2.56
N VAL A 150 3.17 10.37 -3.60
CA VAL A 150 2.66 9.09 -4.11
C VAL A 150 2.72 8.00 -3.04
N ASN A 151 3.86 7.87 -2.34
CA ASN A 151 4.07 6.87 -1.29
C ASN A 151 3.20 7.08 -0.03
N VAL A 152 2.58 8.25 0.13
CA VAL A 152 1.60 8.49 1.20
C VAL A 152 0.17 8.41 0.68
N TRP A 153 -0.16 9.17 -0.37
CA TRP A 153 -1.54 9.32 -0.81
C TRP A 153 -2.09 8.09 -1.53
N VAL A 154 -1.26 7.32 -2.24
CA VAL A 154 -1.72 6.09 -2.90
C VAL A 154 -2.11 5.02 -1.86
N PRO A 155 -1.26 4.66 -0.87
CA PRO A 155 -1.68 3.77 0.21
C PRO A 155 -2.90 4.27 0.99
N MET A 156 -2.99 5.59 1.26
CA MET A 156 -4.17 6.16 1.92
C MET A 156 -5.44 6.01 1.09
N ALA A 157 -5.36 6.15 -0.24
CA ALA A 157 -6.49 5.92 -1.13
C ALA A 157 -6.92 4.44 -1.11
N TRP A 158 -5.96 3.50 -1.14
CA TRP A 158 -6.27 2.08 -1.04
C TRP A 158 -6.88 1.72 0.32
N MET A 159 -6.33 2.24 1.41
CA MET A 159 -6.88 2.09 2.76
C MET A 159 -8.34 2.54 2.82
N LEU A 160 -8.68 3.69 2.23
CA LEU A 160 -10.07 4.18 2.16
C LEU A 160 -10.99 3.25 1.37
N LEU A 161 -10.52 2.69 0.26
CA LEU A 161 -11.28 1.70 -0.52
C LEU A 161 -11.51 0.41 0.27
N ARG A 162 -10.51 -0.06 1.03
CA ARG A 162 -10.63 -1.22 1.93
C ARG A 162 -11.65 -0.97 3.04
N ILE A 163 -11.57 0.20 3.69
CA ILE A 163 -12.54 0.62 4.71
C ILE A 163 -13.95 0.70 4.11
N SER A 164 -14.08 1.20 2.87
CA SER A 164 -15.36 1.26 2.17
C SER A 164 -15.97 -0.13 1.98
N TRP A 165 -15.15 -1.13 1.62
CA TRP A 165 -15.62 -2.51 1.55
C TRP A 165 -16.07 -3.05 2.91
N ILE A 166 -15.27 -2.84 3.96
CA ILE A 166 -15.57 -3.30 5.33
C ILE A 166 -16.85 -2.66 5.87
N ALA A 167 -17.08 -1.37 5.56
CA ALA A 167 -18.30 -0.64 5.89
C ALA A 167 -19.53 -1.08 5.06
N GLY A 168 -19.34 -1.99 4.08
CA GLY A 168 -20.41 -2.52 3.25
C GLY A 168 -20.82 -1.60 2.09
N VAL A 169 -20.01 -0.60 1.73
CA VAL A 169 -20.35 0.37 0.67
C VAL A 169 -20.51 -0.34 -0.68
N GLY A 170 -21.70 -0.20 -1.25
CA GLY A 170 -22.10 -0.78 -2.54
C GLY A 170 -22.34 -2.30 -2.51
N ARG A 171 -22.18 -2.98 -1.36
CA ARG A 171 -22.68 -4.35 -1.20
C ARG A 171 -24.20 -4.28 -1.10
N LYS A 172 -24.91 -5.16 -1.80
CA LYS A 172 -26.33 -5.36 -1.53
C LYS A 172 -26.42 -5.96 -0.13
N SER A 173 -27.05 -5.26 0.82
CA SER A 173 -27.26 -5.79 2.17
C SER A 173 -27.78 -7.22 2.06
N ALA A 174 -27.00 -8.19 2.53
CA ALA A 174 -27.58 -9.42 3.04
C ALA A 174 -28.60 -8.94 4.08
N MET A 175 -29.88 -9.09 3.75
CA MET A 175 -30.99 -8.74 4.61
C MET A 175 -30.63 -9.14 6.03
N THR A 176 -30.81 -8.20 6.95
CA THR A 176 -31.09 -8.45 8.36
C THR A 176 -32.16 -9.54 8.48
N GLY A 177 -31.70 -10.78 8.40
CA GLY A 177 -32.45 -12.01 8.62
C GLY A 177 -31.93 -12.70 9.86
N ILE A 178 -31.49 -11.94 10.86
CA ILE A 178 -31.46 -12.41 12.24
C ILE A 178 -32.78 -11.95 12.84
N LYS A 179 -33.85 -12.69 12.55
CA LYS A 179 -34.89 -12.84 13.57
C LYS A 179 -34.24 -13.69 14.65
N HIS A 180 -33.95 -13.07 15.78
CA HIS A 180 -33.87 -13.79 17.03
C HIS A 180 -35.23 -14.47 17.23
N GLU A 181 -35.27 -15.79 17.02
CA GLU A 181 -36.18 -16.68 17.75
C GLU A 181 -35.46 -17.17 19.01
#